data_AF-H1VE94-F1
#
_entry.id   AF-H1VE94-F1
#
_cell.length_a   1.000
_cell.length_b   1.000
_cell.length_c   1.000
_cell.angle_alpha   90.00
_cell.angle_beta   90.00
_cell.angle_gamma   90.00
#
_symmetry.space_group_name_H-M   'P 1'
#
loop_
_entity.id
_entity.type
_entity.pdbx_description
1 polymer ?
#
loop_
_entity_poly.entity_id
_entity_poly.type
_entity_poly.pdbx_seq_one_letter_code
_entity_poly.pdbx_strand_id
1 'polypeptide(L)'
;MFFDGGGDKDFNITLRDYPYRVVKAPFDPRPQTAEYPLLPILQFRTWHTWLYIRASTPPEQRHDDGDDDDDKYRSGRTNVDLGASGQVRHHIADEGGDWCGSIMLDAEWAAKADARQEFIAVSEAKSFTEAECREWTYYVPKERDQSEWDLFYVLLIERKDERWERVGVGKVFKEAFRGLKQREIMLS
;
A
#
# COMPACT_ATOMS: atom_id res chain seq x y z
N MET A 1 5.03 -5.71 48.22
CA MET A 1 6.44 -6.17 48.14
C MET A 1 6.39 -7.48 47.38
N PHE A 2 6.87 -7.63 46.14
CA PHE A 2 7.89 -6.93 45.36
C PHE A 2 7.47 -6.87 43.89
N PHE A 3 7.80 -5.78 43.19
CA PHE A 3 7.78 -5.68 41.73
C PHE A 3 9.22 -5.85 41.24
N ASP A 4 9.41 -6.68 40.23
CA ASP A 4 10.59 -6.77 39.35
C ASP A 4 10.07 -7.46 38.08
N GLY A 5 10.23 -7.00 36.83
CA GLY A 5 11.18 -6.06 36.27
C GLY A 5 11.76 -6.70 35.00
N GLY A 6 11.11 -6.52 33.85
CA GLY A 6 11.70 -6.70 32.50
C GLY A 6 11.70 -8.12 31.89
N GLY A 7 11.30 -8.21 30.62
CA GLY A 7 11.45 -9.41 29.78
C GLY A 7 10.38 -9.50 28.70
N ASP A 8 10.78 -9.41 27.43
CA ASP A 8 9.98 -9.30 26.21
C ASP A 8 8.62 -10.01 26.19
N LYS A 9 7.60 -9.28 25.71
CA LYS A 9 6.31 -9.85 25.29
C LYS A 9 6.48 -10.53 23.94
N ASP A 10 7.16 -11.66 23.97
CA ASP A 10 7.32 -12.51 22.80
C ASP A 10 5.94 -13.06 22.38
N PHE A 11 5.54 -12.78 21.13
CA PHE A 11 4.29 -13.28 20.56
C PHE A 11 4.32 -14.82 20.58
N ASN A 12 3.39 -15.46 21.31
CA ASN A 12 3.35 -16.92 21.48
C ASN A 12 2.03 -17.58 21.07
N ILE A 13 1.12 -16.84 20.43
CA ILE A 13 -0.13 -17.45 19.95
C ILE A 13 0.20 -18.35 18.75
N THR A 14 0.39 -19.64 19.04
CA THR A 14 0.24 -20.73 18.08
C THR A 14 -1.07 -21.44 18.40
N LEU A 15 -1.92 -21.63 17.40
CA LEU A 15 -3.13 -22.45 17.53
C LEU A 15 -2.73 -23.85 18.02
N ARG A 16 -3.47 -24.38 19.00
CA ARG A 16 -3.14 -25.63 19.72
C ARG A 16 -2.91 -26.84 18.79
N ASP A 17 -3.49 -26.80 17.59
CA ASP A 17 -3.55 -27.93 16.66
C ASP A 17 -2.60 -27.81 15.45
N TYR A 18 -1.68 -26.84 15.45
CA TYR A 18 -0.71 -26.68 14.36
C TYR A 18 0.65 -27.36 14.67
N PRO A 19 1.11 -28.35 13.87
CA PRO A 19 2.34 -29.09 14.14
C PRO A 19 3.64 -28.34 13.77
N TYR A 20 3.53 -27.19 13.10
CA TYR A 20 4.68 -26.37 12.72
C TYR A 20 5.04 -25.43 13.87
N ARG A 21 6.08 -25.78 14.64
CA ARG A 21 6.68 -24.85 15.62
C ARG A 21 7.38 -23.72 14.86
N VAL A 22 7.11 -22.47 15.23
CA VAL A 22 7.90 -21.34 14.76
C VAL A 22 9.33 -21.52 15.30
N VAL A 23 10.28 -21.81 14.42
CA VAL A 23 11.69 -21.91 14.78
C VAL A 23 12.17 -20.49 15.11
N LYS A 24 12.21 -20.16 16.39
CA LYS A 24 12.82 -18.94 16.90
C LYS A 24 14.33 -19.15 16.98
N ALA A 25 15.04 -18.86 15.89
CA ALA A 25 16.49 -18.72 15.94
C ALA A 25 16.84 -17.29 16.38
N PRO A 26 17.89 -17.09 17.21
CA PRO A 26 18.38 -15.76 17.51
C PRO A 26 18.84 -15.09 16.20
N PHE A 27 18.22 -13.97 15.86
CA PHE A 27 18.61 -13.15 14.72
C PHE A 27 19.93 -12.44 15.06
N ASP A 28 21.03 -12.77 14.35
CA ASP A 28 22.28 -12.00 14.45
C ASP A 28 22.20 -10.83 13.44
N PRO A 29 22.09 -9.58 13.92
CA PRO A 29 21.96 -8.40 13.06
C PRO A 29 23.26 -8.03 12.32
N ARG A 30 24.33 -8.83 12.42
CA ARG A 30 25.62 -8.61 11.74
C ARG A 30 25.76 -9.53 10.53
N PRO A 31 25.19 -9.16 9.36
CA PRO A 31 25.24 -9.99 8.15
C PRO A 31 26.66 -10.19 7.60
N GLN A 32 27.62 -9.36 8.01
CA GLN A 32 29.02 -9.38 7.55
C GLN A 32 29.87 -10.48 8.21
N THR A 33 29.47 -10.97 9.38
CA THR A 33 30.22 -11.96 10.16
C THR A 33 29.66 -13.38 10.07
N ALA A 34 28.51 -13.56 9.41
CA ALA A 34 27.88 -14.86 9.24
C ALA A 34 28.28 -15.46 7.89
N GLU A 35 28.75 -16.71 7.90
CA GLU A 35 28.99 -17.49 6.68
C GLU A 35 27.69 -17.68 5.86
N TYR A 36 26.54 -17.64 6.56
CA TYR A 36 25.19 -17.65 6.00
C TYR A 36 24.30 -16.65 6.76
N PRO A 37 24.24 -15.36 6.37
CA PRO A 37 23.39 -14.40 7.05
C PRO A 37 21.93 -14.83 6.94
N LEU A 38 21.27 -15.04 8.08
CA LEU A 38 19.84 -15.32 8.17
C LEU A 38 19.07 -14.03 7.89
N LEU A 39 18.91 -13.70 6.61
CA LEU A 39 17.97 -12.67 6.19
C LEU A 39 16.55 -13.23 6.37
N PRO A 40 15.61 -12.49 6.99
CA PRO A 40 14.23 -12.92 7.05
C PRO A 40 13.64 -12.87 5.62
N ILE A 41 13.78 -13.98 4.89
CA ILE A 41 13.23 -14.09 3.55
C ILE A 41 11.71 -14.18 3.68
N LEU A 42 11.00 -13.15 3.22
CA LEU A 42 9.57 -13.29 2.96
C LEU A 42 9.41 -13.94 1.59
N GLN A 43 9.10 -15.23 1.59
CA GLN A 43 8.88 -16.04 0.39
C GLN A 43 7.43 -16.48 0.30
N PHE A 44 6.74 -16.02 -0.74
CA PHE A 44 5.37 -16.43 -1.03
C PHE A 44 5.04 -16.24 -2.51
N ARG A 45 4.04 -16.97 -2.99
CA ARG A 45 3.51 -16.77 -4.33
C ARG A 45 2.42 -15.72 -4.29
N THR A 46 2.57 -14.68 -5.09
CA THR A 46 1.53 -13.68 -5.25
C THR A 46 1.52 -13.10 -6.66
N TRP A 47 0.44 -12.38 -6.97
CA TRP A 47 0.38 -11.55 -8.16
C TRP A 47 1.24 -10.31 -7.96
N HIS A 48 2.02 -9.99 -8.98
CA HIS A 48 2.84 -8.78 -9.05
C HIS A 48 2.54 -8.07 -10.36
N THR A 49 2.59 -6.75 -10.36
CA THR A 49 2.36 -5.93 -11.54
C THR A 49 3.01 -4.56 -11.38
N TRP A 50 3.16 -3.84 -12.49
CA TRP A 50 3.65 -2.47 -12.52
C TRP A 50 2.50 -1.53 -12.80
N LEU A 51 2.26 -0.56 -11.92
CA LEU A 51 1.16 0.41 -12.04
C LEU A 51 1.71 1.82 -11.86
N TYR A 52 0.88 2.82 -12.18
CA TYR A 52 1.26 4.21 -12.14
C TYR A 52 0.60 4.95 -10.98
N ILE A 53 1.40 5.62 -10.17
CA ILE A 53 0.93 6.48 -9.09
C ILE A 53 0.64 7.87 -9.66
N ARG A 54 -0.55 8.39 -9.37
CA ARG A 54 -0.99 9.72 -9.75
C ARG A 54 -1.45 10.50 -8.53
N ALA A 55 -1.20 11.81 -8.51
CA ALA A 55 -1.79 12.69 -7.53
C ALA A 55 -3.32 12.61 -7.65
N SER A 56 -4.02 12.50 -6.52
CA SER A 56 -5.47 12.71 -6.53
C SER A 56 -5.70 14.20 -6.76
N THR A 57 -6.20 14.59 -7.92
CA THR A 57 -6.70 15.94 -8.12
C THR A 57 -7.80 16.18 -7.08
N PRO A 58 -7.76 17.28 -6.31
CA PRO A 58 -8.95 17.75 -5.62
C PRO A 58 -10.06 17.90 -6.68
N PRO A 59 -11.32 17.61 -6.37
CA PRO A 59 -12.40 18.01 -7.24
C PRO A 59 -12.33 19.54 -7.34
N GLU A 60 -11.79 20.04 -8.46
CA GLU A 60 -11.89 21.44 -8.80
C GLU A 60 -13.37 21.77 -8.84
N GLN A 61 -13.71 22.81 -8.09
CA GLN A 61 -14.95 23.53 -8.21
C GLN A 61 -15.23 23.70 -9.69
N ARG A 62 -16.38 23.19 -10.14
CA ARG A 62 -16.93 23.58 -11.42
C ARG A 62 -16.93 25.10 -11.43
N HIS A 63 -16.11 25.68 -12.32
CA HIS A 63 -16.21 27.06 -12.71
C HIS A 63 -17.68 27.32 -13.07
N ASP A 64 -18.39 28.01 -12.20
CA ASP A 64 -19.58 28.75 -12.56
C ASP A 64 -19.11 30.20 -12.68
N ASP A 65 -19.25 30.74 -13.89
CA ASP A 65 -18.82 32.07 -14.25
C ASP A 65 -19.46 33.12 -13.33
N GLY A 66 -18.63 33.93 -12.65
CA GLY A 66 -19.09 35.06 -11.85
C GLY A 66 -17.95 35.82 -11.20
N ASP A 67 -17.66 37.01 -11.74
CA ASP A 67 -16.84 38.09 -11.18
C ASP A 67 -16.86 38.17 -9.64
N ASP A 68 -15.67 38.27 -9.01
CA ASP A 68 -15.20 39.50 -8.37
C ASP A 68 -13.91 39.25 -7.53
N ASP A 69 -13.10 40.30 -7.47
CA ASP A 69 -11.88 40.52 -6.68
C ASP A 69 -11.82 39.81 -5.30
N ASP A 70 -10.69 39.19 -4.94
CA ASP A 70 -9.78 39.70 -3.89
C ASP A 70 -8.56 38.77 -3.71
N ASP A 71 -7.38 39.27 -4.09
CA ASP A 71 -6.07 38.71 -3.81
C ASP A 71 -5.74 38.81 -2.31
N LYS A 72 -6.01 37.78 -1.47
CA LYS A 72 -5.33 37.67 -0.14
C LYS A 72 -5.43 36.41 0.71
N TYR A 73 -5.58 35.19 0.19
CA TYR A 73 -5.41 33.98 1.04
C TYR A 73 -4.71 32.81 0.33
N ARG A 74 -3.56 33.07 -0.30
CA ARG A 74 -2.59 32.02 -0.68
C ARG A 74 -1.73 31.62 0.53
N SER A 75 -2.28 30.84 1.46
CA SER A 75 -1.50 29.94 2.32
C SER A 75 -2.42 29.07 3.18
N GLY A 76 -2.59 27.82 2.76
CA GLY A 76 -3.03 26.74 3.63
C GLY A 76 -4.45 26.25 3.38
N ARG A 77 -4.54 24.93 3.15
CA ARG A 77 -5.70 24.00 3.26
C ARG A 77 -6.15 23.41 1.93
N THR A 78 -6.37 22.11 1.79
CA THR A 78 -6.13 20.93 2.63
C THR A 78 -6.14 19.75 1.67
N ASN A 79 -5.00 19.08 1.47
CA ASN A 79 -5.06 17.66 1.14
C ASN A 79 -5.91 17.00 2.23
N VAL A 80 -6.73 16.01 1.89
CA VAL A 80 -7.49 15.25 2.90
C VAL A 80 -6.48 14.48 3.72
N ASP A 81 -5.94 15.17 4.72
CA ASP A 81 -4.88 14.79 5.64
C ASP A 81 -5.53 13.80 6.62
N LEU A 82 -5.48 12.52 6.23
CA LEU A 82 -5.96 11.43 7.07
C LEU A 82 -4.90 11.17 8.14
N GLY A 83 -4.85 12.04 9.14
CA GLY A 83 -4.03 11.91 10.33
C GLY A 83 -2.72 12.71 10.28
N ALA A 84 -2.23 13.08 11.46
CA ALA A 84 -1.09 13.95 11.74
C ALA A 84 0.29 13.47 11.23
N SER A 85 0.37 12.72 10.12
CA SER A 85 1.53 11.92 9.70
C SER A 85 2.03 12.19 8.28
N GLY A 86 1.62 13.27 7.60
CA GLY A 86 2.17 13.63 6.28
C GLY A 86 1.81 12.66 5.14
N GLN A 87 0.80 11.80 5.36
CA GLN A 87 0.37 10.82 4.38
C GLN A 87 -0.79 11.34 3.53
N VAL A 88 -0.65 11.22 2.22
CA VAL A 88 -1.63 11.68 1.22
C VAL A 88 -2.14 10.49 0.42
N ARG A 89 -3.40 10.54 0.02
CA ARG A 89 -4.00 9.55 -0.86
C ARG A 89 -3.59 9.83 -2.30
N HIS A 90 -3.19 8.79 -3.02
CA HIS A 90 -2.89 8.83 -4.43
C HIS A 90 -3.78 7.85 -5.20
N HIS A 91 -3.95 8.11 -6.48
CA HIS A 91 -4.60 7.21 -7.42
C HIS A 91 -3.58 6.25 -8.00
N ILE A 92 -4.05 5.04 -8.29
CA ILE A 92 -3.31 4.04 -9.04
C ILE A 92 -3.99 3.91 -10.39
N ALA A 93 -3.20 4.01 -11.46
CA ALA A 93 -3.63 3.80 -12.83
C ALA A 93 -2.91 2.60 -13.45
N ASP A 94 -3.57 1.92 -14.37
CA ASP A 94 -2.98 0.84 -15.15
C ASP A 94 -2.14 1.37 -16.33
N GLU A 95 -1.68 0.46 -17.20
CA GLU A 95 -0.87 0.81 -18.39
C GLU A 95 -1.66 1.62 -19.43
N GLY A 96 -2.98 1.46 -19.50
CA GLY A 96 -3.87 2.28 -20.32
C GLY A 96 -4.08 3.68 -19.74
N GLY A 97 -3.69 3.89 -18.48
CA GLY A 97 -3.87 5.12 -17.75
C GLY A 97 -5.24 5.23 -17.10
N ASP A 98 -6.02 4.16 -17.08
CA ASP A 98 -7.32 4.10 -16.44
C ASP A 98 -7.15 3.92 -14.94
N TRP A 99 -8.02 4.59 -14.18
CA TRP A 99 -8.02 4.48 -12.73
C TRP A 99 -8.39 3.05 -12.31
N CYS A 100 -7.48 2.38 -11.62
CA CYS A 100 -7.68 1.01 -11.17
C CYS A 100 -7.56 0.84 -9.64
N GLY A 101 -7.23 1.90 -8.89
CA GLY A 101 -7.17 1.83 -7.43
C GLY A 101 -6.70 3.06 -6.69
N SER A 102 -6.50 2.94 -5.38
CA SER A 102 -5.97 4.01 -4.53
C SER A 102 -4.97 3.49 -3.51
N ILE A 103 -4.04 4.36 -3.10
CA ILE A 103 -2.99 4.06 -2.11
C ILE A 103 -2.76 5.25 -1.18
N MET A 104 -2.37 4.98 0.06
CA MET A 104 -1.87 5.98 1.00
C MET A 104 -0.34 5.98 0.97
N LEU A 105 0.27 7.14 0.75
CA LEU A 105 1.73 7.32 0.65
C LEU A 105 2.16 8.52 1.49
N ASP A 106 3.41 8.51 1.95
CA ASP A 106 4.04 9.71 2.46
C ASP A 106 4.22 10.74 1.34
N ALA A 107 3.90 12.01 1.62
CA ALA A 107 3.93 13.07 0.62
C ALA A 107 5.35 13.39 0.13
N GLU A 108 6.35 13.32 1.01
CA GLU A 108 7.74 13.58 0.63
C GLU A 108 8.33 12.45 -0.20
N TRP A 109 7.95 11.20 0.11
CA TRP A 109 8.30 10.04 -0.69
C TRP A 109 7.67 10.12 -2.09
N ALA A 110 6.36 10.38 -2.15
CA ALA A 110 5.62 10.44 -3.42
C ALA A 110 6.11 11.56 -4.34
N ALA A 111 6.62 12.66 -3.79
CA ALA A 111 7.17 13.76 -4.58
C ALA A 111 8.50 13.43 -5.28
N LYS A 112 9.23 12.41 -4.81
CA LYS A 112 10.55 12.00 -5.33
C LYS A 112 10.51 10.71 -6.14
N ALA A 113 9.47 9.90 -5.94
CA ALA A 113 9.33 8.60 -6.58
C ALA A 113 9.04 8.71 -8.09
N ASP A 114 9.46 7.68 -8.84
CA ASP A 114 8.99 7.49 -10.22
C ASP A 114 7.46 7.26 -10.20
N ALA A 115 6.77 7.69 -11.25
CA ALA A 115 5.35 7.43 -11.40
C ALA A 115 5.07 5.93 -11.54
N ARG A 116 5.94 5.19 -12.23
CA ARG A 116 5.77 3.74 -12.44
C ARG A 116 6.38 2.96 -11.29
N GLN A 117 5.58 2.14 -10.62
CA GLN A 117 5.97 1.45 -9.40
C GLN A 117 5.55 -0.01 -9.39
N GLU A 118 6.28 -0.82 -8.62
CA GLU A 118 6.03 -2.26 -8.45
C GLU A 118 5.05 -2.52 -7.30
N PHE A 119 3.99 -3.27 -7.60
CA PHE A 119 2.97 -3.65 -6.64
C PHE A 119 2.85 -5.15 -6.53
N ILE A 120 2.65 -5.61 -5.29
CA ILE A 120 2.35 -7.00 -4.98
C ILE A 120 0.97 -7.10 -4.34
N ALA A 121 0.16 -8.05 -4.80
CA ALA A 121 -1.08 -8.38 -4.11
C ALA A 121 -0.77 -9.12 -2.79
N VAL A 122 -1.59 -8.93 -1.76
CA VAL A 122 -1.40 -9.63 -0.47
C VAL A 122 -2.62 -10.46 -0.11
N SER A 123 -3.81 -9.87 -0.26
CA SER A 123 -5.07 -10.54 0.07
C SER A 123 -6.21 -9.89 -0.71
N GLU A 124 -7.35 -10.55 -0.72
CA GLU A 124 -8.56 -9.96 -1.31
C GLU A 124 -9.12 -8.85 -0.41
N ALA A 125 -9.63 -7.80 -1.03
CA ALA A 125 -10.32 -6.72 -0.35
C ALA A 125 -11.81 -6.76 -0.72
N LYS A 126 -12.66 -6.54 0.28
CA LYS A 126 -14.12 -6.58 0.09
C LYS A 126 -14.61 -5.47 -0.85
N SER A 127 -14.25 -4.22 -0.57
CA SER A 127 -14.68 -3.06 -1.36
C SER A 127 -13.82 -1.83 -1.06
N PHE A 128 -13.96 -0.80 -1.91
CA PHE A 128 -13.43 0.52 -1.62
C PHE A 128 -14.31 1.24 -0.60
N THR A 129 -13.68 1.95 0.31
CA THR A 129 -14.36 2.94 1.16
C THR A 129 -14.80 4.14 0.30
N GLU A 130 -15.74 4.93 0.82
CA GLU A 130 -16.20 6.15 0.15
C GLU A 130 -15.06 7.16 -0.08
N ALA A 131 -14.08 7.21 0.82
CA ALA A 131 -12.89 8.04 0.66
C ALA A 131 -11.92 7.52 -0.40
N GLU A 132 -11.88 6.20 -0.63
CA GLU A 132 -11.03 5.55 -1.65
C GLU A 132 -11.61 5.70 -3.06
N CYS A 133 -12.93 5.63 -3.19
CA CYS A 133 -13.67 5.70 -4.45
C CYS A 133 -14.95 6.49 -4.23
N ARG A 134 -14.88 7.81 -4.47
CA ARG A 134 -16.04 8.72 -4.37
C ARG A 134 -16.96 8.55 -5.56
N GLU A 135 -16.40 8.65 -6.76
CA GLU A 135 -17.08 8.46 -8.03
C GLU A 135 -16.71 7.09 -8.59
N TRP A 136 -17.73 6.29 -8.95
CA TRP A 136 -17.54 4.96 -9.49
C TRP A 136 -17.08 5.06 -10.94
N THR A 137 -15.91 4.50 -11.25
CA THR A 137 -15.24 4.72 -12.54
C THR A 137 -15.60 3.71 -13.62
N TYR A 138 -16.40 2.69 -13.31
CA TYR A 138 -16.74 1.58 -14.23
C TYR A 138 -15.51 0.90 -14.88
N TYR A 139 -14.35 0.96 -14.22
CA TYR A 139 -13.16 0.21 -14.64
C TYR A 139 -13.46 -1.28 -14.81
N VAL A 140 -14.32 -1.81 -13.93
CA VAL A 140 -14.99 -3.09 -14.11
C VAL A 140 -16.44 -2.80 -14.52
N PRO A 141 -17.00 -3.48 -15.53
CA PRO A 141 -18.38 -3.27 -16.00
C PRO A 141 -19.41 -3.90 -15.04
N LYS A 142 -19.39 -3.45 -13.79
CA LYS A 142 -20.27 -3.86 -12.68
C LYS A 142 -20.69 -2.62 -11.92
N GLU A 143 -21.86 -2.68 -11.31
CA GLU A 143 -22.27 -1.69 -10.30
C GLU A 143 -21.40 -1.80 -9.04
N ARG A 144 -21.30 -0.70 -8.29
CA ARG A 144 -20.45 -0.63 -7.07
C ARG A 144 -20.80 -1.68 -6.02
N ASP A 145 -22.08 -1.99 -5.85
CA ASP A 145 -22.58 -3.01 -4.93
C ASP A 145 -22.34 -4.43 -5.44
N GLN A 146 -22.22 -4.60 -6.76
CA GLN A 146 -21.92 -5.88 -7.42
C GLN A 146 -20.42 -6.16 -7.53
N SER A 147 -19.57 -5.17 -7.29
CA SER A 147 -18.11 -5.31 -7.33
C SER A 147 -17.49 -5.76 -6.00
N GLU A 148 -18.27 -6.32 -5.08
CA GLU A 148 -17.72 -6.86 -3.84
C GLU A 148 -16.72 -7.98 -4.17
N TRP A 149 -15.58 -7.96 -3.46
CA TRP A 149 -14.47 -8.91 -3.62
C TRP A 149 -13.77 -8.87 -4.98
N ASP A 150 -13.99 -7.85 -5.82
CA ASP A 150 -13.22 -7.63 -7.05
C ASP A 150 -11.92 -6.83 -6.83
N LEU A 151 -11.46 -6.72 -5.58
CA LEU A 151 -10.28 -5.96 -5.21
C LEU A 151 -9.21 -6.83 -4.55
N PHE A 152 -7.96 -6.42 -4.70
CA PHE A 152 -6.85 -6.85 -3.85
C PHE A 152 -6.41 -5.72 -2.94
N TYR A 153 -6.02 -6.05 -1.71
CA TYR A 153 -5.04 -5.26 -0.98
C TYR A 153 -3.68 -5.43 -1.66
N VAL A 154 -3.03 -4.32 -1.95
CA VAL A 154 -1.70 -4.28 -2.58
C VAL A 154 -0.69 -3.58 -1.68
N LEU A 155 0.56 -4.03 -1.75
CA LEU A 155 1.71 -3.35 -1.17
C LEU A 155 2.55 -2.74 -2.27
N LEU A 156 2.94 -1.50 -2.04
CA LEU A 156 4.06 -0.87 -2.74
C LEU A 156 5.33 -1.17 -1.95
N ILE A 157 6.27 -1.84 -2.60
CA ILE A 157 7.55 -2.23 -2.02
C ILE A 157 8.68 -1.52 -2.75
N GLU A 158 9.71 -1.13 -2.02
CA GLU A 158 10.93 -0.53 -2.56
C GLU A 158 12.14 -1.29 -2.02
N ARG A 159 13.16 -1.48 -2.86
CA ARG A 159 14.42 -2.08 -2.45
C ARG A 159 15.44 -1.00 -2.14
N LYS A 160 15.92 -0.95 -0.90
CA LYS A 160 16.90 0.02 -0.40
C LYS A 160 17.98 -0.69 0.40
N ASP A 161 19.25 -0.49 0.05
CA ASP A 161 20.41 -1.04 0.77
C ASP A 161 20.26 -2.53 1.13
N GLU A 162 19.89 -3.35 0.13
CA GLU A 162 19.63 -4.80 0.24
C GLU A 162 18.44 -5.19 1.11
N ARG A 163 17.60 -4.24 1.54
CA ARG A 163 16.37 -4.51 2.29
C ARG A 163 15.15 -4.09 1.48
N TRP A 164 14.06 -4.81 1.72
CA TRP A 164 12.75 -4.45 1.18
C TRP A 164 11.97 -3.66 2.21
N GLU A 165 11.53 -2.46 1.83
CA GLU A 165 10.73 -1.58 2.65
C GLU A 165 9.31 -1.50 2.11
N ARG A 166 8.33 -1.52 3.02
CA ARG A 166 6.94 -1.24 2.67
C ARG A 166 6.76 0.27 2.63
N VAL A 167 6.52 0.79 1.44
CA VAL A 167 6.27 2.21 1.22
C VAL A 167 4.81 2.57 1.50
N GLY A 168 3.89 1.73 1.02
CA GLY A 168 2.46 2.04 1.08
C GLY A 168 1.56 0.83 0.99
N VAL A 169 0.31 1.03 1.38
CA VAL A 169 -0.76 0.04 1.28
C VAL A 169 -1.91 0.64 0.51
N GLY A 170 -2.38 -0.08 -0.50
CA GLY A 170 -3.48 0.35 -1.34
C GLY A 170 -4.49 -0.76 -1.60
N LYS A 171 -5.48 -0.41 -2.40
CA LYS A 171 -6.44 -1.36 -2.98
C LYS A 171 -6.52 -1.14 -4.48
N VAL A 172 -6.56 -2.22 -5.24
CA VAL A 172 -6.59 -2.21 -6.71
C VAL A 172 -7.58 -3.26 -7.19
N PHE A 173 -8.27 -3.01 -8.30
CA PHE A 173 -9.11 -4.01 -8.95
C PHE A 173 -8.31 -5.24 -9.40
N LYS A 174 -8.87 -6.43 -9.19
CA LYS A 174 -8.29 -7.69 -9.68
C LYS A 174 -8.08 -7.67 -11.20
N GLU A 175 -8.89 -6.90 -11.92
CA GLU A 175 -8.78 -6.71 -13.38
C GLU A 175 -7.42 -6.12 -13.80
N ALA A 176 -6.78 -5.29 -12.95
CA ALA A 176 -5.43 -4.76 -13.21
C ALA A 176 -4.33 -5.84 -13.17
N PHE A 177 -4.64 -7.04 -12.65
CA PHE A 177 -3.77 -8.20 -12.63
C PHE A 177 -4.20 -9.26 -13.65
N ARG A 178 -5.18 -8.96 -14.51
CA ARG A 178 -5.75 -9.94 -15.44
C ARG A 178 -4.69 -10.42 -16.42
N GLY A 179 -4.64 -11.73 -16.62
CA GLY A 179 -3.65 -12.36 -17.51
C GLY A 179 -2.25 -12.52 -16.90
N LEU A 180 -2.00 -11.97 -15.71
CA LEU A 180 -0.74 -12.14 -15.01
C LEU A 180 -0.72 -13.47 -14.24
N LYS A 181 0.42 -14.14 -14.29
CA LYS A 181 0.68 -15.34 -13.49
C LYS A 181 1.24 -14.93 -12.15
N GLN A 182 0.79 -15.58 -11.09
CA GLN A 182 1.45 -15.50 -9.80
C GLN A 182 2.93 -15.87 -9.96
N ARG A 183 3.80 -15.11 -9.32
CA ARG A 183 5.22 -15.42 -9.22
C ARG A 183 5.58 -15.59 -7.76
N GLU A 184 6.57 -16.44 -7.56
CA GLU A 184 7.23 -16.52 -6.29
C GLU A 184 8.07 -15.26 -6.11
N ILE A 185 7.77 -14.52 -5.04
CA ILE A 185 8.53 -13.34 -4.66
C ILE A 185 9.42 -13.75 -3.51
N MET A 186 10.71 -13.50 -3.65
CA MET A 186 11.71 -13.66 -2.60
C MET A 186 12.20 -12.27 -2.24
N LEU A 187 11.75 -11.75 -1.11
CA LEU A 187 12.27 -10.52 -0.53
C LEU A 187 13.51 -10.89 0.29
N SER A 188 14.65 -11.01 -0.38
CA SER A 188 15.97 -11.28 0.21
C SER A 188 16.86 -10.05 0.20
#